data_AF-A0A095S7T7-F1
#
_entry.id   AF-A0A095S7T7-F1
#
_cell.length_a   1.000
_cell.length_b   1.000
_cell.length_c   1.000
_cell.angle_alpha   90.00
_cell.angle_beta   90.00
_cell.angle_gamma   90.00
#
_symmetry.space_group_name_H-M   'P 1'
#
loop_
_entity.id
_entity.type
_entity.pdbx_description
1 polymer ?
#
loop_
_entity_poly.entity_id
_entity_poly.type
_entity_poly.pdbx_seq_one_letter_code
_entity_poly.pdbx_strand_id
1 'polypeptide(L)'
;FTAGLFLPGNYGAVDNVAKKASIWTPTRSRSSVENAYGHWVKHKAEFPEYENAKQYVESAHDFLKKDSPGLMSKQRPNGDVLIYDKKTNTFGIKDAKGRPRTMFRPKDGIDYWNRQ
;
A
#
# COMPACT_ATOMS: atom_id res chain seq x y z
N PHE A 1 37.29 5.31 33.58
CA PHE A 1 36.75 6.60 33.11
C PHE A 1 35.41 6.34 32.43
N THR A 2 34.36 6.75 33.14
CA THR A 2 33.00 7.14 32.74
C THR A 2 32.21 6.33 31.71
N ALA A 3 31.17 5.65 32.23
CA ALA A 3 30.01 5.16 31.51
C ALA A 3 29.18 6.33 30.91
N GLY A 4 28.83 6.23 29.63
CA GLY A 4 27.86 7.09 28.98
C GLY A 4 26.46 6.50 29.11
N LEU A 5 25.66 7.06 30.03
CA LEU A 5 24.23 6.81 30.18
C LEU A 5 23.50 7.23 28.88
N PHE A 6 23.08 6.26 28.07
CA PHE A 6 22.07 6.53 27.04
C PHE A 6 20.69 6.37 27.69
N LEU A 7 20.00 7.49 27.88
CA LEU A 7 18.63 7.51 28.38
C LEU A 7 17.70 6.80 27.38
N PRO A 8 16.78 5.93 27.82
CA PRO A 8 15.74 5.40 26.93
C PRO A 8 14.79 6.54 26.56
N GLY A 9 14.87 7.01 25.33
CA GLY A 9 13.89 7.93 24.76
C GLY A 9 12.50 7.28 24.79
N ASN A 10 11.51 8.04 25.25
CA ASN A 10 10.11 7.61 25.28
C ASN A 10 9.55 7.50 23.84
N TYR A 11 9.66 6.32 23.23
CA TYR A 11 9.20 6.03 21.87
C TYR A 11 7.66 5.96 21.72
N GLY A 12 6.88 6.01 22.81
CA GLY A 12 5.43 5.76 22.78
C GLY A 12 4.58 6.79 22.03
N ALA A 13 5.08 8.02 21.84
CA ALA A 13 4.33 9.09 21.16
C ALA A 13 4.52 9.09 19.63
N VAL A 14 5.72 8.70 19.13
CA VAL A 14 6.01 8.70 17.69
C VAL A 14 5.32 7.55 16.95
N ASP A 15 5.13 6.42 17.62
CA ASP A 15 4.45 5.25 17.06
C ASP A 15 2.97 5.51 16.74
N ASN A 16 2.31 6.36 17.53
CA ASN A 16 0.89 6.66 17.39
C ASN A 16 0.60 7.67 16.27
N VAL A 17 1.51 8.63 16.03
CA VAL A 17 1.40 9.59 14.91
C VAL A 17 1.78 8.89 13.58
N ALA A 18 2.84 8.08 13.57
CA ALA A 18 3.26 7.31 12.40
C ALA A 18 2.24 6.23 11.98
N LYS A 19 1.51 5.62 12.94
CA LYS A 19 0.39 4.70 12.65
C LYS A 19 -0.81 5.37 11.96
N LYS A 20 -0.99 6.68 12.13
CA LYS A 20 -2.07 7.45 11.51
C LYS A 20 -1.68 7.98 10.12
N ALA A 21 -0.39 8.20 9.88
CA ALA A 21 0.17 8.75 8.63
C ALA A 21 1.02 7.74 7.82
N SER A 22 0.80 6.43 7.99
CA SER A 22 1.62 5.42 7.32
C SER A 22 1.42 5.45 5.79
N ILE A 23 2.51 5.54 5.03
CA ILE A 23 2.50 5.54 3.55
C ILE A 23 1.95 4.24 2.94
N TRP A 24 1.84 3.19 3.73
CA TRP A 24 1.38 1.86 3.35
C TRP A 24 0.80 1.15 4.59
N THR A 25 -0.02 0.13 4.41
CA THR A 25 -0.50 -0.61 5.58
C THR A 25 0.63 -1.42 6.23
N PRO A 26 0.87 -1.27 7.54
CA PRO A 26 1.81 -2.14 8.24
C PRO A 26 1.20 -3.53 8.45
N THR A 27 2.05 -4.52 8.73
CA THR A 27 1.63 -5.84 9.21
C THR A 27 2.10 -6.05 10.65
N ARG A 28 1.81 -7.22 11.25
CA ARG A 28 2.33 -7.54 12.58
C ARG A 28 3.86 -7.65 12.62
N SER A 29 4.50 -7.94 11.50
CA SER A 29 5.94 -8.25 11.41
C SER A 29 6.73 -7.28 10.54
N ARG A 30 6.09 -6.31 9.87
CA ARG A 30 6.76 -5.36 8.98
C ARG A 30 6.22 -3.95 9.19
N SER A 31 7.13 -2.98 9.20
CA SER A 31 6.78 -1.57 9.14
C SER A 31 6.09 -1.23 7.80
N SER A 32 5.47 -0.06 7.76
CA SER A 32 4.86 0.48 6.54
C SER A 32 5.86 0.53 5.37
N VAL A 33 7.08 1.00 5.62
CA VAL A 33 8.09 1.20 4.56
C VAL A 33 8.61 -0.14 4.06
N GLU A 34 8.93 -1.07 4.96
CA GLU A 34 9.39 -2.42 4.60
C GLU A 34 8.31 -3.18 3.82
N ASN A 35 7.04 -3.06 4.23
CA ASN A 35 5.95 -3.73 3.54
C ASN A 35 5.74 -3.14 2.14
N ALA A 36 5.78 -1.81 2.00
CA ALA A 36 5.70 -1.15 0.70
C ALA A 36 6.82 -1.59 -0.24
N TYR A 37 8.06 -1.61 0.24
CA TYR A 37 9.22 -2.05 -0.53
C TYR A 37 9.10 -3.52 -0.95
N GLY A 38 8.64 -4.40 -0.06
CA GLY A 38 8.39 -5.81 -0.38
C GLY A 38 7.38 -5.99 -1.51
N HIS A 39 6.29 -5.21 -1.49
CA HIS A 39 5.32 -5.21 -2.59
C HIS A 39 5.91 -4.66 -3.89
N TRP A 40 6.69 -3.58 -3.82
CA TRP A 40 7.40 -3.04 -4.98
C TRP A 40 8.30 -4.10 -5.63
N VAL A 41 9.19 -4.73 -4.86
CA VAL A 41 10.12 -5.74 -5.39
C VAL A 41 9.40 -6.90 -6.08
N LYS A 42 8.23 -7.28 -5.58
CA LYS A 42 7.39 -8.35 -6.14
C LYS A 42 6.70 -7.94 -7.44
N HIS A 43 6.20 -6.71 -7.52
CA HIS A 43 5.33 -6.25 -8.60
C HIS A 43 6.01 -5.33 -9.62
N LYS A 44 7.25 -4.91 -9.40
CA LYS A 44 7.99 -4.03 -10.33
C LYS A 44 8.04 -4.54 -11.77
N ALA A 45 8.08 -5.87 -11.97
CA ALA A 45 8.10 -6.46 -13.29
C ALA A 45 6.80 -6.23 -14.08
N GLU A 46 5.69 -5.97 -13.39
CA GLU A 46 4.39 -5.67 -13.98
C GLU A 46 4.23 -4.18 -14.32
N PHE A 47 5.11 -3.32 -13.77
CA PHE A 47 5.11 -1.87 -13.98
C PHE A 47 6.48 -1.38 -14.44
N PRO A 48 6.86 -1.65 -15.71
CA PRO A 48 8.12 -1.17 -16.27
C PRO A 48 8.23 0.37 -16.32
N GLU A 49 7.11 1.09 -16.18
CA GLU A 49 7.08 2.55 -16.12
C GLU A 49 7.57 3.14 -14.78
N TYR A 50 7.66 2.33 -13.72
CA TYR A 50 8.17 2.79 -12.43
C TYR A 50 9.63 2.41 -12.29
N GLU A 51 10.46 3.39 -11.95
CA GLU A 51 11.91 3.21 -11.78
C GLU A 51 12.28 2.81 -10.35
N ASN A 52 11.43 3.17 -9.38
CA ASN A 52 11.74 3.00 -7.96
C ASN A 52 10.49 2.83 -7.08
N ALA A 53 10.73 2.40 -5.84
CA ALA A 53 9.66 2.14 -4.86
C ALA A 53 8.83 3.39 -4.51
N LYS A 54 9.43 4.58 -4.55
CA LYS A 54 8.72 5.83 -4.25
C LYS A 54 7.63 6.09 -5.30
N GLN A 55 7.99 6.02 -6.59
CA GLN A 55 7.03 6.19 -7.69
C GLN A 55 5.88 5.18 -7.58
N TYR A 56 6.20 3.90 -7.36
CA TYR A 56 5.18 2.86 -7.18
C TYR A 56 4.22 3.15 -6.01
N VAL A 57 4.74 3.60 -4.86
CA VAL A 57 3.91 3.94 -3.69
C VAL A 57 3.03 5.16 -3.98
N GLU A 58 3.59 6.21 -4.58
CA GLU A 58 2.83 7.42 -4.97
C GLU A 58 1.73 7.07 -5.96
N SER A 59 2.05 6.31 -7.01
CA SER A 59 1.07 5.84 -7.98
C SER A 59 0.01 4.93 -7.36
N ALA A 60 0.35 4.12 -6.36
CA ALA A 60 -0.64 3.33 -5.62
C ALA A 60 -1.60 4.23 -4.82
N HIS A 61 -1.11 5.29 -4.19
CA HIS A 61 -1.99 6.27 -3.53
C HIS A 61 -2.91 6.96 -4.52
N ASP A 62 -2.38 7.41 -5.65
CA ASP A 62 -3.15 8.12 -6.67
C ASP A 62 -4.20 7.20 -7.30
N PHE A 63 -3.81 5.97 -7.65
CA PHE A 63 -4.72 4.95 -8.16
C PHE A 63 -5.87 4.66 -7.20
N LEU A 64 -5.57 4.52 -5.90
CA LEU A 64 -6.55 4.15 -4.89
C LEU A 64 -7.45 5.33 -4.45
N LYS A 65 -7.05 6.57 -4.74
CA LYS A 65 -7.86 7.78 -4.56
C LYS A 65 -8.69 8.13 -5.80
N LYS A 66 -8.36 7.56 -6.96
CA LYS A 66 -9.01 7.85 -8.23
C LYS A 66 -10.51 7.52 -8.15
N ASP A 67 -11.33 8.52 -8.42
CA ASP A 67 -12.77 8.38 -8.61
C ASP A 67 -13.09 8.78 -10.06
N SER A 68 -12.85 7.84 -10.97
CA SER A 68 -13.09 8.05 -12.40
C SER A 68 -14.18 7.09 -12.86
N PRO A 69 -15.12 7.54 -13.71
CA PRO A 69 -16.11 6.65 -14.31
C PRO A 69 -15.40 5.53 -15.07
N GLY A 70 -15.73 4.29 -14.71
CA GLY A 70 -15.13 3.08 -15.26
C GLY A 70 -14.18 2.31 -14.34
N LEU A 71 -13.81 2.86 -13.17
CA LEU A 71 -13.18 2.04 -12.12
C LEU A 71 -14.24 1.18 -11.43
N MET A 72 -13.89 -0.10 -11.25
CA MET A 72 -14.69 -1.03 -10.47
C MET A 72 -14.20 -0.99 -9.03
N SER A 73 -15.11 -0.87 -8.07
CA SER A 73 -14.77 -0.93 -6.65
C SER A 73 -15.68 -1.88 -5.89
N LYS A 74 -15.14 -2.54 -4.86
CA LYS A 74 -15.85 -3.47 -3.99
C LYS A 74 -15.37 -3.27 -2.56
N GLN A 75 -16.29 -3.00 -1.65
CA GLN A 75 -15.99 -2.89 -0.22
C GLN A 75 -16.17 -4.25 0.46
N ARG A 76 -15.19 -4.65 1.27
CA ARG A 76 -15.25 -5.86 2.10
C ARG A 76 -15.84 -5.56 3.48
N PRO A 77 -16.39 -6.57 4.19
CA PRO A 77 -16.94 -6.38 5.54
C PRO A 77 -15.93 -5.85 6.57
N ASN A 78 -14.63 -6.07 6.35
CA ASN A 78 -13.55 -5.56 7.20
C ASN A 78 -13.20 -4.08 6.95
N GLY A 79 -13.89 -3.42 6.01
CA GLY A 79 -13.67 -2.03 5.62
C GLY A 79 -12.57 -1.82 4.56
N ASP A 80 -11.90 -2.87 4.10
CA ASP A 80 -10.98 -2.76 2.96
C ASP A 80 -11.78 -2.50 1.67
N VAL A 81 -11.22 -1.69 0.77
CA VAL A 81 -11.81 -1.38 -0.54
C VAL A 81 -10.88 -1.89 -1.63
N LEU A 82 -11.43 -2.76 -2.47
CA LEU A 82 -10.78 -3.28 -3.67
C LEU A 82 -11.14 -2.38 -4.83
N ILE A 83 -10.16 -2.11 -5.67
CA ILE A 83 -10.28 -1.21 -6.81
C ILE A 83 -9.64 -1.89 -8.02
N TYR A 84 -10.31 -1.84 -9.16
CA TYR A 84 -9.82 -2.38 -10.42
C TYR A 84 -10.11 -1.44 -11.59
N ASP A 85 -9.10 -1.16 -12.39
CA ASP A 85 -9.21 -0.40 -13.63
C ASP A 85 -9.00 -1.32 -14.83
N LYS A 86 -10.06 -1.50 -15.62
CA LYS A 86 -10.04 -2.32 -16.84
C LYS A 86 -9.09 -1.77 -17.91
N LYS A 87 -8.88 -0.45 -17.96
CA LYS A 87 -8.09 0.20 -19.03
C LYS A 87 -6.61 -0.09 -18.85
N THR A 88 -6.13 0.02 -17.63
CA THR A 88 -4.71 -0.17 -17.29
C THR A 88 -4.41 -1.58 -16.78
N ASN A 89 -5.44 -2.42 -16.66
CA ASN A 89 -5.39 -3.71 -15.99
C ASN A 89 -4.73 -3.61 -14.60
N THR A 90 -5.08 -2.57 -13.83
CA THR A 90 -4.48 -2.31 -12.52
C THR A 90 -5.47 -2.70 -11.44
N PHE A 91 -5.03 -3.53 -10.51
CA PHE A 91 -5.77 -3.92 -9.32
C PHE A 91 -5.07 -3.36 -8.08
N GLY A 92 -5.85 -2.93 -7.09
CA GLY A 92 -5.31 -2.48 -5.82
C GLY A 92 -6.31 -2.62 -4.69
N ILE A 93 -5.78 -2.57 -3.47
CA ILE A 93 -6.58 -2.62 -2.25
C ILE A 93 -6.13 -1.49 -1.33
N LYS A 94 -7.08 -0.76 -0.76
CA LYS A 94 -6.86 0.17 0.35
C LYS A 94 -7.59 -0.30 1.61
N ASP A 95 -7.07 0.06 2.77
CA ASP A 95 -7.79 -0.13 4.02
C ASP A 95 -8.88 0.94 4.24
N ALA A 96 -9.66 0.79 5.31
CA ALA A 96 -10.68 1.76 5.69
C ALA A 96 -10.14 3.18 5.96
N LYS A 97 -8.82 3.33 6.16
CA LYS A 97 -8.13 4.61 6.34
C LYS A 97 -7.57 5.16 5.02
N GLY A 98 -7.81 4.48 3.90
CA GLY A 98 -7.33 4.86 2.57
C GLY A 98 -5.86 4.51 2.30
N ARG A 99 -5.20 3.76 3.17
CA ARG A 99 -3.79 3.38 2.98
C ARG A 99 -3.68 2.20 2.02
N PRO A 100 -2.74 2.23 1.06
CA PRO A 100 -2.51 1.10 0.16
C PRO A 100 -2.10 -0.16 0.94
N ARG A 101 -2.76 -1.28 0.63
CA ARG A 101 -2.39 -2.64 1.04
C ARG A 101 -1.58 -3.35 -0.04
N THR A 102 -1.99 -3.18 -1.30
CA THR A 102 -1.35 -3.79 -2.47
C THR A 102 -1.76 -3.06 -3.74
N MET A 103 -0.92 -3.12 -4.78
CA MET A 103 -1.23 -2.70 -6.14
C MET A 103 -0.47 -3.62 -7.11
N PHE A 104 -1.12 -4.14 -8.15
CA PHE A 104 -0.50 -5.02 -9.14
C PHE A 104 -1.31 -5.14 -10.42
N ARG A 105 -0.72 -5.70 -11.48
CA ARG A 105 -1.45 -6.02 -12.72
C ARG A 105 -1.74 -7.53 -12.79
N PRO A 106 -2.99 -7.99 -12.61
CA PRO A 106 -3.30 -9.41 -12.68
C PRO A 106 -3.12 -9.94 -14.11
N LYS A 107 -2.50 -11.13 -14.25
CA LYS A 107 -2.36 -11.82 -15.53
C LYS A 107 -3.71 -12.15 -16.18
N ASP A 108 -4.70 -12.52 -15.36
CA ASP A 108 -6.04 -12.90 -15.82
C ASP A 108 -7.00 -11.69 -15.96
N GLY A 109 -6.50 -10.48 -15.75
CA GLY A 109 -7.27 -9.25 -15.93
C GLY A 109 -8.63 -9.22 -15.23
N ILE A 110 -9.69 -9.02 -16.01
CA ILE A 110 -11.07 -8.93 -15.50
C ILE A 110 -11.52 -10.22 -14.81
N ASP A 111 -10.99 -11.38 -15.21
CA ASP A 111 -11.34 -12.65 -14.58
C ASP A 111 -10.75 -12.74 -13.17
N TYR A 112 -9.60 -12.10 -12.93
CA TYR A 112 -9.07 -11.96 -11.56
C TYR A 112 -10.03 -11.15 -10.69
N TRP A 113 -10.53 -10.02 -11.20
CA TRP A 113 -11.50 -9.16 -10.52
C TRP A 113 -12.80 -9.89 -10.18
N ASN A 114 -13.33 -10.65 -11.14
CA ASN A 114 -14.59 -11.39 -10.97
C ASN A 114 -14.50 -12.45 -9.84
N ARG A 115 -13.30 -12.90 -9.48
CA ARG A 115 -13.05 -13.84 -8.37
C ARG A 115 -12.87 -13.17 -6.99
N GLN A 116 -12.78 -11.84 -6.91
CA GLN A 116 -12.43 -11.12 -5.68
C GLN A 116 -13.57 -10.86 -4.70
#